data_AF-B4G275-F1
#
_entry.id   AF-B4G275-F1
#
_cell.length_a   1.000
_cell.length_b   1.000
_cell.length_c   1.000
_cell.angle_alpha   90.00
_cell.angle_beta   90.00
_cell.angle_gamma   90.00
#
_symmetry.space_group_name_H-M   'P 1'
#
loop_
_entity.id
_entity.type
_entity.pdbx_description
1 polymer ?
#
loop_
_entity_poly.entity_id
_entity_poly.type
_entity_poly.pdbx_seq_one_letter_code
_entity_poly.pdbx_strand_id
1 'polypeptide(L)'
;MQRSGATIAFDFFRNKLLTEVSTSRGNESGKDVAKVKYVPDNKAETVHKLFKFIEDGDLWRWKIPNSKAFSSGLKDLDIEFNVNANNKLFDQLLELDPEHVISHGQATLLEKQRLIDDCLEKSYEISLGCGQFGSCLAVDADAISNLRSELGNQLASKSRDFNLRGIGAVVYKVPELNNDQILKVSLRSLEQEDTTCISQEYGGGGHRNASSFILSVTEFDRWKVGSSRPKGA
;
A
#
# COMPACT_ATOMS: atom_id res chain seq x y z
N MET A 1 7.96 -7.61 17.88
CA MET A 1 7.32 -6.61 16.99
C MET A 1 7.70 -6.93 15.55
N GLN A 2 6.72 -7.05 14.65
CA GLN A 2 6.98 -7.19 13.22
C GLN A 2 7.66 -5.90 12.70
N ARG A 3 8.65 -6.01 11.82
CA ARG A 3 9.37 -4.87 11.24
C ARG A 3 9.20 -4.87 9.73
N SER A 4 9.22 -3.70 9.10
CA SER A 4 9.19 -3.64 7.63
C SER A 4 10.56 -4.01 7.05
N GLY A 5 10.56 -4.55 5.83
CA GLY A 5 11.80 -4.85 5.12
C GLY A 5 12.70 -3.61 4.95
N ALA A 6 12.08 -2.45 4.71
CA ALA A 6 12.78 -1.16 4.55
C ALA A 6 13.58 -0.78 5.80
N THR A 7 13.01 -0.92 7.00
CA THR A 7 13.70 -0.54 8.24
C THR A 7 14.76 -1.56 8.64
N ILE A 8 14.55 -2.84 8.34
CA ILE A 8 15.57 -3.88 8.54
C ILE A 8 16.80 -3.57 7.66
N ALA A 9 16.57 -3.25 6.38
CA ALA A 9 17.64 -2.87 5.47
C ALA A 9 18.38 -1.61 5.96
N PHE A 10 17.64 -0.57 6.37
CA PHE A 10 18.22 0.66 6.89
C PHE A 10 19.15 0.40 8.09
N ASP A 11 18.71 -0.36 9.08
CA ASP A 11 19.52 -0.67 10.26
C ASP A 11 20.78 -1.47 9.90
N PHE A 12 20.65 -2.44 8.98
CA PHE A 12 21.79 -3.22 8.50
C PHE A 12 22.85 -2.31 7.87
N PHE A 13 22.46 -1.43 6.95
CA PHE A 13 23.39 -0.52 6.28
C PHE A 13 23.97 0.53 7.23
N ARG A 14 23.16 1.05 8.16
CA ARG A 14 23.63 1.97 9.20
C ARG A 14 24.72 1.32 10.05
N ASN A 15 24.49 0.11 10.54
CA ASN A 15 25.46 -0.61 11.37
C ASN A 15 26.74 -0.95 10.60
N LYS A 16 26.61 -1.35 9.33
CA LYS A 16 27.75 -1.61 8.46
C LYS A 16 28.61 -0.36 8.27
N LEU A 17 27.99 0.80 7.98
CA LEU A 17 28.69 2.08 7.84
C LEU A 17 29.41 2.48 9.13
N LEU A 18 28.77 2.35 10.30
CA LEU A 18 29.40 2.65 11.59
C LEU A 18 30.59 1.72 11.90
N THR A 19 30.50 0.45 11.49
CA THR A 19 31.55 -0.55 11.71
C THR A 19 32.75 -0.30 10.79
N GLU A 20 32.51 0.00 9.51
CA GLU A 20 33.54 0.37 8.52
C GLU A 20 34.26 1.68 8.88
N VAL A 21 33.55 2.65 9.47
CA VAL A 21 34.16 3.89 10.00
C VAL A 21 35.06 3.60 11.21
N SER A 22 34.67 2.65 12.06
CA SER A 22 35.44 2.27 13.25
C SER A 22 36.73 1.52 12.89
N THR A 23 36.73 0.71 11.84
CA THR A 23 37.95 0.05 11.32
C THR A 23 38.85 0.99 10.53
N SER A 24 38.29 1.99 9.84
CA SER A 24 39.05 2.99 9.08
C SER A 24 39.82 3.98 9.97
N ARG A 25 39.31 4.27 11.18
CA ARG A 25 40.03 5.08 12.19
C ARG A 25 41.22 4.35 12.84
N GLY A 26 41.40 3.06 12.56
CA GLY A 26 42.48 2.23 13.12
C GLY A 26 43.71 2.05 12.22
N ASN A 27 43.66 2.46 10.95
CA ASN A 27 44.77 2.25 10.00
C ASN A 27 44.98 3.50 9.12
N GLU A 28 45.75 4.46 9.63
CA GLU A 28 46.41 5.45 8.78
C GLU A 28 47.57 4.78 8.03
N SER A 29 47.33 4.40 6.77
CA SER A 29 48.38 4.18 5.77
C SER A 29 47.74 4.19 4.39
N GLY A 30 48.23 5.08 3.52
CA GLY A 30 47.53 5.55 2.33
C GLY A 30 47.27 4.50 1.25
N LYS A 31 46.12 4.64 0.58
CA LYS A 31 45.93 4.79 -0.89
C LYS A 31 44.45 4.63 -1.23
N ASP A 32 43.94 5.55 -2.05
CA ASP A 32 42.64 5.52 -2.75
C ASP A 32 41.43 5.00 -1.96
N VAL A 33 41.06 5.71 -0.89
CA VAL A 33 39.76 5.51 -0.25
C VAL A 33 38.73 6.25 -1.09
N ALA A 34 37.90 5.51 -1.82
CA ALA A 34 36.67 6.02 -2.43
C ALA A 34 35.99 6.95 -1.42
N LYS A 35 35.85 8.24 -1.79
CA LYS A 35 35.38 9.32 -0.92
C LYS A 35 34.08 8.90 -0.23
N VAL A 36 34.16 8.37 1.00
CA VAL A 36 32.99 7.97 1.77
C VAL A 36 32.21 9.26 1.99
N LYS A 37 31.10 9.45 1.26
CA LYS A 37 30.17 10.55 1.47
C LYS A 37 29.62 10.37 2.88
N TYR A 38 30.20 11.08 3.83
CA TYR A 38 29.71 11.11 5.21
C TYR A 38 28.34 11.77 5.21
N VAL A 39 27.32 11.07 5.70
CA VAL A 39 26.01 11.67 5.98
C VAL A 39 26.14 12.37 7.33
N PRO A 40 25.97 13.70 7.40
CA PRO A 40 26.04 14.41 8.68
C PRO A 40 25.07 13.83 9.71
N ASP A 41 25.43 13.83 11.00
CA ASP A 41 24.64 13.18 12.07
C ASP A 41 23.18 13.68 12.13
N ASN A 42 22.95 14.97 11.87
CA ASN A 42 21.60 15.55 11.80
C ASN A 42 20.75 14.96 10.65
N LYS A 43 21.39 14.60 9.52
CA LYS A 43 20.74 13.91 8.40
C LYS A 43 20.49 12.45 8.72
N ALA A 44 21.39 11.78 9.45
CA ALA A 44 21.18 10.39 9.85
C ALA A 44 19.95 10.21 10.76
N GLU A 45 19.75 11.12 11.72
CA GLU A 45 18.54 11.12 12.56
C GLU A 45 17.28 11.43 11.76
N THR A 46 17.34 12.40 10.85
CA THR A 46 16.23 12.76 9.96
C THR A 46 15.81 11.56 9.11
N VAL A 47 16.77 10.89 8.47
CA VAL A 47 16.51 9.68 7.69
C VAL A 47 15.93 8.57 8.56
N HIS A 48 16.43 8.37 9.79
CA HIS A 48 15.84 7.38 10.68
C HIS A 48 14.36 7.66 10.98
N LYS A 49 14.00 8.93 11.22
CA LYS A 49 12.59 9.34 11.40
C LYS A 49 11.76 9.06 10.15
N LEU A 50 12.27 9.35 8.95
CA LEU A 50 11.61 9.02 7.69
C LEU A 50 11.29 7.52 7.59
N PHE A 51 12.27 6.66 7.87
CA PHE A 51 12.07 5.21 7.84
C PHE A 51 11.04 4.73 8.87
N LYS A 52 10.91 5.39 10.02
CA LYS A 52 9.86 5.09 11.00
C LYS A 52 8.46 5.45 10.49
N PHE A 53 8.30 6.58 9.82
CA PHE A 53 7.04 6.91 9.16
C PHE A 53 6.69 5.93 8.04
N ILE A 54 7.69 5.54 7.23
CA ILE A 54 7.51 4.54 6.17
C ILE A 54 7.10 3.19 6.76
N GLU A 55 7.76 2.71 7.83
CA GLU A 55 7.41 1.47 8.53
C GLU A 55 5.99 1.49 9.09
N ASP A 56 5.58 2.61 9.68
CA ASP A 56 4.26 2.76 10.27
C ASP A 56 3.15 2.69 9.20
N GLY A 57 3.40 3.22 8.01
CA GLY A 57 2.49 3.13 6.86
C GLY A 57 2.53 1.77 6.14
N ASP A 58 3.72 1.21 5.91
CA ASP A 58 3.93 -0.09 5.26
C ASP A 58 3.26 -1.23 6.04
N LEU A 59 3.34 -1.17 7.37
CA LEU A 59 2.67 -2.11 8.27
C LEU A 59 1.24 -1.70 8.62
N TRP A 60 0.72 -0.62 8.02
CA TRP A 60 -0.64 -0.11 8.21
C TRP A 60 -1.03 0.14 9.67
N ARG A 61 -0.08 0.60 10.48
CA ARG A 61 -0.24 0.78 11.94
C ARG A 61 -0.80 2.13 12.32
N TRP A 62 -0.35 3.18 11.64
CA TRP A 62 -0.76 4.57 11.87
C TRP A 62 -0.62 5.02 13.34
N LYS A 63 0.40 4.52 14.06
CA LYS A 63 0.63 4.83 15.49
C LYS A 63 1.42 6.11 15.70
N ILE A 64 2.23 6.50 14.73
CA ILE A 64 3.07 7.69 14.84
C ILE A 64 2.23 8.89 14.39
N PRO A 65 2.11 9.97 15.20
CA PRO A 65 1.41 11.18 14.79
C PRO A 65 1.91 11.68 13.43
N ASN A 66 1.00 12.12 12.57
CA ASN A 66 1.28 12.58 11.20
C ASN A 66 1.83 11.52 10.23
N SER A 67 1.99 10.23 10.60
CA SER A 67 2.48 9.22 9.66
C SER A 67 1.57 8.98 8.46
N LYS A 68 0.25 9.10 8.65
CA LYS A 68 -0.72 9.03 7.55
C LYS A 68 -0.59 10.21 6.59
N ALA A 69 -0.39 11.42 7.13
CA ALA A 69 -0.11 12.61 6.32
C ALA A 69 1.22 12.49 5.58
N PHE A 70 2.28 12.04 6.25
CA PHE A 70 3.57 11.77 5.63
C PHE A 70 3.45 10.74 4.49
N SER A 71 2.79 9.60 4.73
CA SER A 71 2.57 8.56 3.71
C SER A 71 1.75 9.07 2.53
N SER A 72 0.73 9.90 2.80
CA SER A 72 -0.08 10.58 1.79
C SER A 72 0.76 11.53 0.94
N GLY A 73 1.54 12.40 1.58
CA GLY A 73 2.40 13.37 0.90
C GLY A 73 3.51 12.70 0.10
N LEU A 74 4.09 11.61 0.62
CA LEU A 74 5.12 10.85 -0.09
C LEU A 74 4.59 10.26 -1.40
N LYS A 75 3.33 9.81 -1.42
CA LYS A 75 2.66 9.35 -2.65
C LYS A 75 2.35 10.50 -3.60
N ASP A 76 2.00 11.68 -3.08
CA ASP A 76 1.70 12.86 -3.90
C ASP A 76 2.93 13.41 -4.61
N LEU A 77 4.11 13.25 -4.01
CA LEU A 77 5.38 13.65 -4.61
C LEU A 77 5.85 12.73 -5.75
N ASP A 78 5.13 11.63 -6.01
CA ASP A 78 5.40 10.65 -7.09
C ASP A 78 6.88 10.24 -7.22
N ILE A 79 7.52 10.01 -6.06
CA ILE A 79 8.93 9.60 -6.01
C ILE A 79 9.02 8.14 -6.46
N GLU A 80 9.78 7.88 -7.51
CA GLU A 80 10.07 6.51 -7.99
C GLU A 80 10.98 5.77 -6.99
N PHE A 81 10.45 4.75 -6.32
CA PHE A 81 11.15 3.97 -5.29
C PHE A 81 11.97 2.79 -5.84
N ASN A 82 11.89 2.52 -7.14
CA ASN A 82 12.74 1.53 -7.78
C ASN A 82 14.12 2.12 -8.03
N VAL A 83 15.13 1.66 -7.27
CA VAL A 83 16.52 2.12 -7.41
C VAL A 83 17.10 1.91 -8.81
N ASN A 84 16.62 0.91 -9.56
CA ASN A 84 17.08 0.66 -10.93
C ASN A 84 16.52 1.68 -11.91
N ALA A 85 15.34 2.26 -11.61
CA ALA A 85 14.72 3.30 -12.41
C ALA A 85 15.12 4.70 -11.93
N ASN A 86 15.36 4.87 -10.63
CA ASN A 86 15.74 6.10 -9.97
C ASN A 86 17.08 5.94 -9.24
N ASN A 87 18.17 6.20 -9.96
CA ASN A 87 19.51 6.16 -9.40
C ASN A 87 19.81 7.31 -8.40
N LYS A 88 18.93 8.29 -8.27
CA LYS A 88 19.03 9.41 -7.32
C LYS A 88 18.14 9.24 -6.09
N LEU A 89 17.42 8.12 -5.96
CA LEU A 89 16.48 7.88 -4.87
C LEU A 89 17.08 8.16 -3.50
N PHE A 90 18.31 7.69 -3.28
CA PHE A 90 19.00 7.89 -2.00
C PHE A 90 19.30 9.37 -1.71
N ASP A 91 19.78 10.13 -2.70
CA ASP A 91 20.05 11.56 -2.55
C ASP A 91 18.73 12.34 -2.33
N GLN A 92 17.65 11.97 -3.04
CA GLN A 92 16.32 12.57 -2.85
C GLN A 92 15.77 12.34 -1.44
N LEU A 93 15.88 11.11 -0.92
CA LEU A 93 15.44 10.81 0.45
C LEU A 93 16.28 11.54 1.50
N LEU A 94 17.56 11.82 1.24
CA LEU A 94 18.44 12.60 2.11
C LEU A 94 18.15 14.11 2.12
N GLU A 95 17.46 14.61 1.10
CA GLU A 95 17.08 16.01 0.96
C GLU A 95 15.61 16.26 1.30
N LEU A 96 14.83 15.19 1.47
CA LEU A 96 13.41 15.25 1.79
C LEU A 96 13.21 15.89 3.18
N ASP A 97 12.49 17.01 3.22
CA ASP A 97 12.04 17.62 4.47
C ASP A 97 10.75 16.93 4.95
N PRO A 98 10.77 16.19 6.08
CA PRO A 98 9.58 15.52 6.59
C PRO A 98 8.42 16.48 6.87
N GLU A 99 8.69 17.70 7.35
CA GLU A 99 7.64 18.66 7.70
C GLU A 99 6.93 19.17 6.44
N HIS A 100 7.69 19.44 5.38
CA HIS A 100 7.12 19.78 4.08
C HIS A 100 6.21 18.65 3.54
N VAL A 101 6.67 17.40 3.61
CA VAL A 101 5.89 16.23 3.14
C VAL A 101 4.63 16.04 3.97
N ILE A 102 4.71 16.21 5.29
CA ILE A 102 3.55 16.15 6.20
C ILE A 102 2.56 17.26 5.86
N SER A 103 3.02 18.51 5.75
CA SER A 103 2.16 19.65 5.45
C SER A 103 1.47 19.50 4.09
N HIS A 104 2.19 19.02 3.07
CA HIS A 104 1.62 18.74 1.77
C HIS A 104 0.56 17.64 1.84
N GLY A 105 0.88 16.52 2.51
CA GLY A 105 -0.06 15.43 2.70
C GLY A 105 -1.30 15.83 3.49
N GLN A 106 -1.17 16.68 4.52
CA GLN A 106 -2.31 17.23 5.26
C GLN A 106 -3.23 18.06 4.35
N ALA A 107 -2.67 18.86 3.45
CA ALA A 107 -3.44 19.67 2.52
C ALA A 107 -4.27 18.83 1.54
N THR A 108 -3.79 17.65 1.13
CA THR A 108 -4.48 16.77 0.18
C THR A 108 -5.40 15.74 0.82
N LEU A 109 -5.21 15.44 2.12
CA LEU A 109 -5.96 14.39 2.82
C LEU A 109 -7.47 14.60 2.81
N LEU A 110 -7.94 15.84 2.95
CA LEU A 110 -9.37 16.13 2.97
C LEU A 110 -10.03 15.79 1.63
N GLU A 111 -9.44 16.22 0.51
CA GLU A 111 -10.00 15.91 -0.81
C GLU A 111 -9.93 14.41 -1.12
N LYS A 112 -8.83 13.74 -0.74
CA LYS A 112 -8.73 12.28 -0.88
C LYS A 112 -9.80 11.54 -0.09
N GLN A 113 -10.07 11.98 1.14
CA GLN A 113 -11.13 11.39 1.95
C GLN A 113 -12.50 11.63 1.30
N ARG A 114 -12.76 12.84 0.77
CA ARG A 114 -13.99 13.15 0.02
C ARG A 114 -14.19 12.19 -1.17
N LEU A 115 -13.13 11.94 -1.95
CA LEU A 115 -13.18 10.99 -3.08
C LEU A 115 -13.44 9.55 -2.63
N ILE A 116 -12.87 9.14 -1.49
CA ILE A 116 -13.12 7.83 -0.89
C ILE A 116 -14.58 7.72 -0.44
N ASP A 117 -15.09 8.73 0.26
CA ASP A 117 -16.48 8.77 0.73
C ASP A 117 -17.47 8.70 -0.43
N ASP A 118 -17.23 9.49 -1.49
CA ASP A 118 -18.03 9.46 -2.74
C ASP A 118 -18.07 8.05 -3.38
N CYS A 119 -16.98 7.29 -3.26
CA CYS A 119 -16.91 5.90 -3.73
C CYS A 119 -17.59 4.93 -2.76
N LEU A 120 -17.39 5.07 -1.45
CA LEU A 120 -18.02 4.23 -0.43
C LEU A 120 -19.54 4.33 -0.49
N GLU A 121 -20.12 5.48 -0.82
CA GLU A 121 -21.57 5.63 -0.99
C GLU A 121 -22.13 4.86 -2.20
N LYS A 122 -21.29 4.52 -3.16
CA LYS A 122 -21.65 3.71 -4.34
C LYS A 122 -21.38 2.21 -4.14
N SER A 123 -20.98 1.80 -2.93
CA SER A 123 -20.70 0.40 -2.64
C SER A 123 -21.95 -0.48 -2.75
N TYR A 124 -21.77 -1.73 -3.13
CA TYR A 124 -22.85 -2.72 -3.29
C TYR A 124 -22.45 -4.07 -2.69
N GLU A 125 -23.43 -4.88 -2.28
CA GLU A 125 -23.14 -6.22 -1.73
C GLU A 125 -22.82 -7.23 -2.84
N ILE A 126 -21.81 -8.06 -2.59
CA ILE A 126 -21.46 -9.23 -3.38
C ILE A 126 -21.42 -10.50 -2.52
N SER A 127 -21.82 -11.62 -3.11
CA SER A 127 -21.62 -12.98 -2.61
C SER A 127 -20.31 -13.54 -3.18
N LEU A 128 -19.21 -13.42 -2.43
CA LEU A 128 -17.88 -13.83 -2.87
C LEU A 128 -17.86 -15.31 -3.26
N GLY A 129 -17.37 -15.60 -4.46
CA GLY A 129 -17.37 -16.94 -5.04
C GLY A 129 -18.75 -17.58 -5.08
N CYS A 130 -19.77 -16.80 -5.48
CA CYS A 130 -21.17 -17.24 -5.47
C CYS A 130 -21.64 -17.71 -4.07
N GLY A 131 -21.11 -17.08 -3.01
CA GLY A 131 -21.44 -17.36 -1.61
C GLY A 131 -20.48 -18.33 -0.90
N GLN A 132 -19.55 -18.97 -1.61
CA GLN A 132 -18.58 -19.88 -1.01
C GLN A 132 -17.72 -19.23 0.08
N PHE A 133 -17.46 -17.92 -0.03
CA PHE A 133 -16.59 -17.18 0.88
C PHE A 133 -17.35 -16.13 1.72
N GLY A 134 -18.68 -16.22 1.75
CA GLY A 134 -19.57 -15.26 2.41
C GLY A 134 -19.85 -14.02 1.57
N SER A 135 -20.49 -13.03 2.18
CA SER A 135 -20.81 -11.75 1.56
C SER A 135 -19.93 -10.62 2.09
N CYS A 136 -19.67 -9.63 1.24
CA CYS A 136 -19.02 -8.36 1.61
C CYS A 136 -19.46 -7.23 0.68
N LEU A 137 -19.06 -5.99 0.97
CA LEU A 137 -19.23 -4.87 0.06
C LEU A 137 -18.13 -4.83 -0.99
N ALA A 138 -18.53 -4.44 -2.20
CA ALA A 138 -17.68 -4.13 -3.33
C ALA A 138 -17.89 -2.69 -3.79
N VAL A 139 -16.89 -2.14 -4.48
CA VAL A 139 -16.97 -0.82 -5.11
C VAL A 139 -16.14 -0.80 -6.39
N ASP A 140 -16.67 -0.13 -7.41
CA ASP A 140 -15.95 0.12 -8.66
C ASP A 140 -15.01 1.32 -8.47
N ALA A 141 -13.72 1.15 -8.79
CA ALA A 141 -12.65 2.08 -8.46
C ALA A 141 -11.72 2.39 -9.65
N ASP A 142 -12.28 2.43 -10.86
CA ASP A 142 -11.56 2.86 -12.06
C ASP A 142 -11.07 4.31 -11.93
N ALA A 143 -11.86 5.19 -11.31
CA ALA A 143 -11.58 6.62 -11.24
C ALA A 143 -10.56 7.05 -10.16
N ILE A 144 -10.20 6.16 -9.21
CA ILE A 144 -9.38 6.53 -8.03
C ILE A 144 -8.23 5.54 -7.78
N SER A 145 -7.41 5.31 -8.80
CA SER A 145 -6.36 4.28 -8.82
C SER A 145 -5.36 4.37 -7.65
N ASN A 146 -4.98 5.57 -7.25
CA ASN A 146 -4.02 5.85 -6.17
C ASN A 146 -4.61 5.66 -4.75
N LEU A 147 -5.94 5.56 -4.61
CA LEU A 147 -6.62 5.46 -3.30
C LEU A 147 -7.19 4.06 -3.02
N ARG A 148 -7.09 3.11 -3.96
CA ARG A 148 -7.68 1.76 -3.87
C ARG A 148 -7.36 1.02 -2.58
N SER A 149 -6.14 1.14 -2.06
CA SER A 149 -5.74 0.47 -0.81
C SER A 149 -6.48 1.03 0.40
N GLU A 150 -6.56 2.35 0.51
CA GLU A 150 -7.28 3.02 1.60
C GLU A 150 -8.78 2.79 1.47
N LEU A 151 -9.33 2.95 0.25
CA LEU A 151 -10.72 2.66 -0.08
C LEU A 151 -11.10 1.24 0.35
N GLY A 152 -10.31 0.23 -0.01
CA GLY A 152 -10.60 -1.16 0.34
C GLY A 152 -10.59 -1.40 1.85
N ASN A 153 -9.69 -0.76 2.61
CA ASN A 153 -9.65 -0.89 4.06
C ASN A 153 -10.87 -0.23 4.74
N GLN A 154 -11.29 0.96 4.26
CA GLN A 154 -12.50 1.61 4.76
C GLN A 154 -13.77 0.85 4.34
N LEU A 155 -13.79 0.30 3.12
CA LEU A 155 -14.88 -0.55 2.64
C LEU A 155 -15.00 -1.83 3.48
N ALA A 156 -13.89 -2.44 3.88
CA ALA A 156 -13.88 -3.59 4.79
C ALA A 156 -14.50 -3.27 6.16
N SER A 157 -14.27 -2.06 6.66
CA SER A 157 -14.93 -1.55 7.89
C SER A 157 -16.43 -1.36 7.67
N LYS A 158 -16.82 -0.71 6.57
CA LYS A 158 -18.23 -0.54 6.19
C LYS A 158 -18.94 -1.89 6.02
N SER A 159 -18.31 -2.90 5.42
CA SER A 159 -18.86 -4.25 5.30
C SER A 159 -19.17 -4.85 6.68
N ARG A 160 -18.22 -4.76 7.62
CA ARG A 160 -18.41 -5.26 8.99
C ARG A 160 -19.56 -4.54 9.69
N ASP A 161 -19.67 -3.23 9.52
CA ASP A 161 -20.75 -2.42 10.12
C ASP A 161 -22.13 -2.78 9.54
N PHE A 162 -22.17 -3.35 8.33
CA PHE A 162 -23.35 -3.92 7.69
C PHE A 162 -23.60 -5.40 8.07
N ASN A 163 -22.88 -5.95 9.06
CA ASN A 163 -22.92 -7.37 9.46
C ASN A 163 -22.52 -8.36 8.36
N LEU A 164 -21.71 -7.90 7.40
CA LEU A 164 -21.06 -8.75 6.41
C LEU A 164 -19.66 -9.14 6.89
N ARG A 165 -18.92 -9.91 6.08
CA ARG A 165 -17.51 -10.16 6.37
C ARG A 165 -16.72 -8.86 6.38
N GLY A 166 -15.69 -8.80 7.22
CA GLY A 166 -14.77 -7.66 7.33
C GLY A 166 -13.82 -7.54 6.14
N ILE A 167 -14.34 -7.70 4.92
CA ILE A 167 -13.64 -7.67 3.64
C ILE A 167 -14.22 -6.52 2.82
N GLY A 168 -13.36 -5.79 2.11
CA GLY A 168 -13.75 -4.83 1.08
C GLY A 168 -13.19 -5.27 -0.26
N ALA A 169 -14.05 -5.38 -1.28
CA ALA A 169 -13.66 -5.72 -2.64
C ALA A 169 -13.58 -4.48 -3.53
N VAL A 170 -12.38 -4.10 -3.93
CA VAL A 170 -12.14 -2.98 -4.84
C VAL A 170 -11.98 -3.51 -6.26
N VAL A 171 -12.88 -3.12 -7.15
CA VAL A 171 -13.04 -3.69 -8.50
C VAL A 171 -12.65 -2.64 -9.53
N TYR A 172 -11.79 -2.99 -10.47
CA TYR A 172 -11.33 -2.04 -11.49
C TYR A 172 -10.76 -2.75 -12.72
N LYS A 173 -10.76 -2.06 -13.85
CA LYS A 173 -10.11 -2.50 -15.08
C LYS A 173 -8.60 -2.29 -15.01
N VAL A 174 -7.85 -3.12 -15.73
CA VAL A 174 -6.39 -3.00 -15.86
C VAL A 174 -6.09 -2.62 -17.31
N PRO A 175 -5.90 -1.31 -17.61
CA PRO A 175 -5.71 -0.82 -18.98
C PRO A 175 -4.58 -1.55 -19.72
N GLU A 176 -3.54 -1.96 -19.01
CA GLU A 176 -2.38 -2.67 -19.55
C GLU A 176 -2.73 -4.03 -20.16
N LEU A 177 -3.88 -4.61 -19.81
CA LEU A 177 -4.36 -5.87 -20.38
C LEU A 177 -5.12 -5.67 -21.70
N ASN A 178 -5.44 -4.43 -22.09
CA ASN A 178 -6.20 -4.09 -23.31
C ASN A 178 -7.47 -4.94 -23.48
N ASN A 179 -8.15 -5.27 -22.39
CA ASN A 179 -9.34 -6.09 -22.39
C ASN A 179 -10.37 -5.59 -21.38
N ASP A 180 -11.41 -4.90 -21.89
CA ASP A 180 -12.51 -4.36 -21.09
C ASP A 180 -13.42 -5.42 -20.47
N GLN A 181 -13.27 -6.69 -20.84
CA GLN A 181 -14.03 -7.81 -20.27
C GLN A 181 -13.36 -8.41 -19.04
N ILE A 182 -12.23 -7.86 -18.61
CA ILE A 182 -11.44 -8.35 -17.48
C ILE A 182 -11.44 -7.30 -16.35
N LEU A 183 -11.72 -7.77 -15.14
CA LEU A 183 -11.69 -6.98 -13.92
C LEU A 183 -10.61 -7.54 -12.98
N LYS A 184 -9.86 -6.64 -12.35
CA LYS A 184 -9.05 -6.96 -11.19
C LYS A 184 -9.88 -6.70 -9.94
N VAL A 185 -9.95 -7.71 -9.08
CA VAL A 185 -10.62 -7.64 -7.78
C VAL A 185 -9.53 -7.64 -6.71
N SER A 186 -9.37 -6.50 -6.03
CA SER A 186 -8.44 -6.34 -4.91
C SER A 186 -9.20 -6.40 -3.60
N LEU A 187 -8.89 -7.41 -2.79
CA LEU A 187 -9.46 -7.60 -1.48
C LEU A 187 -8.58 -6.95 -0.41
N ARG A 188 -9.23 -6.23 0.50
CA ARG A 188 -8.67 -5.81 1.79
C ARG A 188 -9.51 -6.43 2.89
N SER A 189 -8.89 -6.81 4.00
CA SER A 189 -9.63 -7.30 5.17
C SER A 189 -9.12 -6.74 6.48
N LEU A 190 -10.00 -6.76 7.46
CA LEU A 190 -9.68 -6.39 8.84
C LEU A 190 -9.12 -7.57 9.62
N GLU A 191 -8.29 -7.24 10.61
CA GLU A 191 -7.89 -8.14 11.69
C GLU A 191 -7.32 -9.49 11.19
N GLN A 192 -8.03 -10.59 11.47
CA GLN A 192 -7.58 -11.96 11.27
C GLN A 192 -8.13 -12.62 10.00
N GLU A 193 -8.98 -11.93 9.24
CA GLU A 193 -9.55 -12.50 8.02
C GLU A 193 -8.49 -12.65 6.94
N ASP A 194 -8.27 -13.88 6.49
CA ASP A 194 -7.35 -14.19 5.40
C ASP A 194 -8.07 -14.13 4.05
N THR A 195 -7.65 -13.21 3.18
CA THR A 195 -8.16 -13.06 1.82
C THR A 195 -7.39 -13.89 0.81
N THR A 196 -6.26 -14.50 1.19
CA THR A 196 -5.41 -15.24 0.24
C THR A 196 -6.10 -16.51 -0.25
N CYS A 197 -6.83 -17.22 0.62
CA CYS A 197 -7.59 -18.41 0.24
C CYS A 197 -8.61 -18.12 -0.87
N ILE A 198 -9.27 -16.96 -0.82
CA ILE A 198 -10.21 -16.52 -1.86
C ILE A 198 -9.45 -16.24 -3.15
N SER A 199 -8.38 -15.43 -3.07
CA SER A 199 -7.64 -15.06 -4.27
C SER A 199 -6.99 -16.25 -4.97
N GLN A 200 -6.49 -17.24 -4.21
CA GLN A 200 -5.84 -18.44 -4.74
C GLN A 200 -6.81 -19.34 -5.51
N GLU A 201 -8.08 -19.43 -5.06
CA GLU A 201 -9.13 -20.14 -5.80
C GLU A 201 -9.33 -19.57 -7.22
N TYR A 202 -9.10 -18.27 -7.38
CA TYR A 202 -9.20 -17.57 -8.68
C TYR A 202 -7.83 -17.30 -9.32
N GLY A 203 -6.80 -18.09 -8.97
CA GLY A 203 -5.46 -18.01 -9.58
C GLY A 203 -4.66 -16.75 -9.23
N GLY A 204 -5.10 -15.99 -8.23
CA GLY A 204 -4.43 -14.81 -7.70
C GLY A 204 -3.61 -15.09 -6.44
N GLY A 205 -3.34 -14.04 -5.68
CA GLY A 205 -2.56 -14.12 -4.45
C GLY A 205 -2.31 -12.77 -3.79
N GLY A 206 -1.46 -12.76 -2.78
CA GLY A 206 -1.04 -11.56 -2.05
C GLY A 206 -0.70 -11.87 -0.61
N HIS A 207 -0.93 -10.89 0.27
CA HIS A 207 -0.79 -11.04 1.70
C HIS A 207 -2.13 -11.36 2.36
N ARG A 208 -2.07 -11.89 3.59
CA ARG A 208 -3.24 -12.28 4.39
C ARG A 208 -4.38 -11.27 4.34
N ASN A 209 -4.10 -9.98 4.52
CA ASN A 209 -5.15 -8.95 4.61
C ASN A 209 -5.33 -8.15 3.30
N ALA A 210 -4.74 -8.64 2.21
CA ALA A 210 -4.32 -7.82 1.09
C ALA A 210 -3.98 -8.70 -0.12
N SER A 211 -5.00 -9.22 -0.80
CA SER A 211 -4.81 -10.09 -1.96
C SER A 211 -5.60 -9.61 -3.17
N SER A 212 -5.30 -10.14 -4.34
CA SER A 212 -6.05 -9.83 -5.55
C SER A 212 -6.03 -10.97 -6.55
N PHE A 213 -7.03 -10.98 -7.42
CA PHE A 213 -7.19 -11.92 -8.52
C PHE A 213 -7.88 -11.22 -9.68
N ILE A 214 -7.99 -11.92 -10.80
CA ILE A 214 -8.59 -11.42 -12.03
C ILE A 214 -9.81 -12.27 -12.35
N LEU A 215 -10.90 -11.64 -12.75
CA LEU A 215 -12.11 -12.28 -13.24
C LEU A 215 -12.56 -11.67 -14.55
N SER A 216 -13.36 -12.40 -15.33
CA SER A 216 -14.17 -11.77 -16.36
C SER A 216 -15.34 -10.98 -15.76
N VAL A 217 -15.84 -9.98 -16.48
CA VAL A 217 -17.03 -9.21 -16.10
C VAL A 217 -18.23 -10.14 -15.86
N THR A 218 -18.43 -11.12 -16.74
CA THR A 218 -19.53 -12.08 -16.64
C THR A 218 -19.44 -12.95 -15.39
N GLU A 219 -18.24 -13.36 -15.00
CA GLU A 219 -18.04 -14.12 -13.77
C GLU A 219 -18.31 -13.29 -12.53
N PHE A 220 -17.81 -12.05 -12.50
CA PHE A 220 -18.00 -11.13 -11.38
C PHE A 220 -19.47 -10.72 -11.21
N ASP A 221 -20.21 -10.50 -12.31
CA ASP A 221 -21.63 -10.14 -12.25
C ASP A 221 -22.50 -11.21 -11.58
N ARG A 222 -22.07 -12.48 -11.59
CA ARG A 222 -22.73 -13.57 -10.84
C ARG A 222 -22.61 -13.41 -9.32
N TRP A 223 -21.66 -12.61 -8.84
CA TRP A 223 -21.47 -12.37 -7.40
C TRP A 223 -22.37 -11.26 -6.89
N LYS A 224 -22.83 -10.33 -7.74
CA LYS A 224 -23.69 -9.21 -7.32
C LYS A 224 -25.03 -9.72 -6.80
N VAL A 225 -25.40 -9.28 -5.59
CA VAL A 225 -26.69 -9.62 -4.99
C VAL A 225 -27.79 -8.90 -5.76
N GLY A 226 -28.80 -9.65 -6.22
CA GLY A 226 -29.90 -9.12 -7.05
C GLY A 226 -29.72 -9.27 -8.56
N SER A 227 -28.57 -9.75 -9.03
CA SER A 227 -28.42 -10.23 -10.42
C SER A 227 -29.29 -11.47 -10.62
N SER A 228 -30.46 -11.30 -11.21
CA SER A 228 -31.28 -12.42 -11.67
C SER A 228 -30.43 -13.33 -12.56
N ARG A 229 -30.28 -14.61 -12.18
CA ARG A 229 -29.71 -15.63 -13.09
C ARG A 229 -30.39 -15.47 -14.46
N PRO A 230 -29.65 -15.46 -15.58
CA PRO A 230 -30.29 -15.69 -16.87
C PRO A 230 -31.02 -17.02 -16.76
N LYS A 231 -32.34 -16.99 -16.94
CA LYS A 231 -33.13 -18.21 -17.06
C LYS A 231 -32.71 -18.92 -18.34
N GLY A 232 -32.00 -20.03 -18.19
CA GLY A 232 -31.87 -21.06 -19.21
C GLY A 232 -30.71 -20.88 -20.19
N ALA A 233 -29.82 -21.86 -20.18
CA ALA A 233 -29.43 -22.59 -21.38
C ALA A 233 -29.68 -24.08 -21.09
#